data_AF-A0A1C4YMX7-F1
#
_entry.id   AF-A0A1C4YMX7-F1
#
_cell.length_a   1.000
_cell.length_b   1.000
_cell.length_c   1.000
_cell.angle_alpha   90.00
_cell.angle_beta   90.00
_cell.angle_gamma   90.00
#
_symmetry.space_group_name_H-M   'P 1'
#
loop_
_entity.id
_entity.type
_entity.pdbx_description
1 polymer ?
#
loop_
_entity_poly.entity_id
_entity_poly.type
_entity_poly.pdbx_seq_one_letter_code
_entity_poly.pdbx_strand_id
1 'polypeptide(L)'
;MAAGGCVADPALRGATKSPLYTVTADTAPLFVEKMTKYAPEMQVHYAHCSMAGAGTAEFSVTVAEGFSSYTVSPKSRKLAVARSGNTITFNSGPNYLIVQFDSKELLFILIDAPETNAPQLGDANVKNLADYGVDNTGATLVTAKIQSAIDAASGATRNILYVPPGRYQVGELWMKSNMTLYLATGAVLYGSNQKADFNTGSGGVNIEGMQHASLRIYQVRNAKLLGRGVIDGNGKYLRAQGINLALLKIEESSDILVDGVTVRDSSYWNTLVYRSDRVTIKNYKLINCRPTTGYNNTDGVDFDESTNSLLSNAFLYTGDDNMATKNEFANSGTINTKNVIHEHIVCYSNSACAKIGTKTEGTSMDGIVFRDIDVVKAGRSMVIDAVDTAVVSNTRWEDVRVEQTDSLIDLQEDRPPSWRTVKNTSTIRNAYFTNVSSDVKKVVNLHGKSSTVNISGVHFSNFTVQGKPVTSQTDSDATWNINAYVSNITFSTAPPTTPPPTTPPPGQSGACEVGYTMSSWNDGFTASIHITNRGTTTIDGWTLAFTLPSGQTVTGGWNATFTGSSGQISARNVSYNGTLAAGGSTDIGFQATHTGNTAKPGSFTLNGVSCAVS
;
A
#
# COMPACT_ATOMS: atom_id res chain seq x y z
N MET A 1 34.54 -11.90 10.89
CA MET A 1 33.48 -12.50 10.04
C MET A 1 32.71 -11.35 9.44
N ALA A 2 32.78 -11.15 8.12
CA ALA A 2 32.01 -10.10 7.47
C ALA A 2 30.52 -10.41 7.66
N ALA A 3 29.76 -9.48 8.24
CA ALA A 3 28.31 -9.58 8.29
C ALA A 3 27.81 -9.64 6.85
N GLY A 4 27.17 -10.74 6.45
CA GLY A 4 26.56 -10.84 5.11
C GLY A 4 25.58 -9.69 4.90
N GLY A 5 25.50 -9.17 3.68
CA GLY A 5 24.69 -7.98 3.36
C GLY A 5 23.19 -8.19 3.59
N CYS A 6 22.71 -9.44 3.61
CA CYS A 6 21.32 -9.80 3.90
C CYS A 6 21.18 -10.83 5.03
N VAL A 7 20.16 -10.62 5.87
CA VAL A 7 19.63 -11.60 6.82
C VAL A 7 18.60 -12.45 6.09
N ALA A 8 18.92 -13.73 5.88
CA ALA A 8 18.04 -14.68 5.21
C ALA A 8 16.84 -15.03 6.08
N ASP A 9 15.66 -15.09 5.47
CA ASP A 9 14.48 -15.64 6.12
C ASP A 9 14.65 -17.16 6.31
N PRO A 10 14.21 -17.73 7.44
CA PRO A 10 14.23 -19.16 7.66
C PRO A 10 13.24 -19.84 6.71
N ALA A 11 13.51 -21.11 6.39
CA ALA A 11 12.54 -21.93 5.67
C ALA A 11 11.21 -21.97 6.45
N LEU A 12 10.12 -21.58 5.79
CA LEU A 12 8.79 -21.64 6.39
C LEU A 12 8.41 -23.11 6.63
N ARG A 13 7.81 -23.39 7.78
CA ARG A 13 7.43 -24.77 8.15
C ARG A 13 6.43 -25.34 7.13
N GLY A 14 6.81 -26.42 6.46
CA GLY A 14 6.01 -27.08 5.42
C GLY A 14 6.02 -26.38 4.06
N ALA A 15 6.92 -25.42 3.82
CA ALA A 15 7.21 -24.89 2.50
C ALA A 15 7.99 -25.91 1.66
N THR A 16 7.75 -25.91 0.35
CA THR A 16 8.46 -26.78 -0.60
C THR A 16 9.66 -26.04 -1.16
N LYS A 17 10.86 -26.63 -1.08
CA LYS A 17 12.08 -26.04 -1.67
C LYS A 17 12.01 -26.07 -3.20
N SER A 18 12.49 -25.02 -3.85
CA SER A 18 12.65 -24.98 -5.31
C SER A 18 13.59 -26.08 -5.80
N PRO A 19 13.17 -26.90 -6.79
CA PRO A 19 14.07 -27.80 -7.50
C PRO A 19 14.82 -27.08 -8.64
N LEU A 20 14.37 -25.88 -9.03
CA LEU A 20 14.80 -25.19 -10.25
C LEU A 20 15.80 -24.07 -9.97
N TYR A 21 15.60 -23.33 -8.86
CA TYR A 21 16.38 -22.13 -8.55
C TYR A 21 17.12 -22.29 -7.22
N THR A 22 18.39 -21.90 -7.23
CA THR A 22 19.18 -21.63 -6.02
C THR A 22 19.57 -20.16 -6.01
N VAL A 23 19.41 -19.50 -4.87
CA VAL A 23 19.76 -18.08 -4.69
C VAL A 23 20.71 -17.94 -3.52
N THR A 24 21.77 -17.16 -3.69
CA THR A 24 22.63 -16.69 -2.60
C THR A 24 22.64 -15.17 -2.54
N ALA A 25 22.80 -14.61 -1.34
CA ALA A 25 23.16 -13.22 -1.10
C ALA A 25 24.57 -13.19 -0.49
N ASP A 26 25.49 -12.55 -1.19
CA ASP A 26 26.93 -12.74 -1.11
C ASP A 26 27.26 -14.24 -1.22
N THR A 27 27.53 -14.89 -0.10
CA THR A 27 27.78 -16.34 -0.01
C THR A 27 26.72 -17.10 0.79
N ALA A 28 25.76 -16.39 1.39
CA ALA A 28 24.74 -17.01 2.23
C ALA A 28 23.57 -17.53 1.36
N PRO A 29 23.17 -18.81 1.49
CA PRO A 29 22.03 -19.33 0.74
C PRO A 29 20.73 -18.72 1.26
N LEU A 30 19.84 -18.36 0.33
CA LEU A 30 18.46 -17.99 0.64
C LEU A 30 17.55 -19.21 0.42
N PHE A 31 16.57 -19.40 1.29
CA PHE A 31 15.53 -20.40 1.04
C PHE A 31 14.66 -19.92 -0.13
N VAL A 32 14.56 -20.76 -1.17
CA VAL A 32 13.69 -20.52 -2.32
C VAL A 32 12.49 -21.44 -2.20
N GLU A 33 11.31 -20.87 -1.94
CA GLU A 33 10.05 -21.63 -1.89
C GLU A 33 9.47 -21.79 -3.30
N LYS A 34 9.07 -23.01 -3.67
CA LYS A 34 8.19 -23.28 -4.82
C LYS A 34 6.74 -23.25 -4.36
N MET A 35 5.93 -22.39 -4.97
CA MET A 35 4.49 -22.28 -4.66
C MET A 35 3.68 -23.39 -5.33
N THR A 36 3.80 -24.62 -4.82
CA THR A 36 3.18 -25.84 -5.40
C THR A 36 1.65 -25.81 -5.41
N LYS A 37 1.02 -25.04 -4.52
CA LYS A 37 -0.44 -24.91 -4.44
C LYS A 37 -1.03 -24.35 -5.74
N TYR A 38 -0.30 -23.52 -6.47
CA TYR A 38 -0.85 -22.88 -7.66
C TYR A 38 -0.79 -23.74 -8.93
N ALA A 39 -0.31 -24.99 -8.83
CA ALA A 39 -0.32 -25.89 -9.97
C ALA A 39 -1.77 -26.32 -10.36
N PRO A 40 -2.08 -26.44 -11.67
CA PRO A 40 -1.20 -26.20 -12.84
C PRO A 40 -1.21 -24.74 -13.33
N GLU A 41 -2.08 -23.91 -12.78
CA GLU A 41 -2.39 -22.53 -13.21
C GLU A 41 -1.19 -21.58 -13.18
N MET A 42 -0.25 -21.85 -12.29
CA MET A 42 0.85 -20.97 -11.94
C MET A 42 2.07 -21.75 -11.49
N GLN A 43 3.24 -21.26 -11.85
CA GLN A 43 4.50 -21.81 -11.39
C GLN A 43 5.43 -20.64 -11.04
N VAL A 44 5.50 -20.33 -9.74
CA VAL A 44 6.36 -19.27 -9.21
C VAL A 44 7.17 -19.78 -8.04
N HIS A 45 8.35 -19.20 -7.89
CA HIS A 45 9.26 -19.39 -6.80
C HIS A 45 9.56 -18.06 -6.17
N TYR A 46 9.89 -18.03 -4.89
CA TYR A 46 10.41 -16.80 -4.31
C TYR A 46 11.45 -17.05 -3.24
N ALA A 47 12.40 -16.12 -3.16
CA ALA A 47 13.34 -15.96 -2.06
C ALA A 47 13.08 -14.61 -1.39
N HIS A 48 13.18 -14.58 -0.06
CA HIS A 48 12.97 -13.37 0.73
C HIS A 48 14.11 -13.21 1.75
N CYS A 49 14.59 -11.99 1.90
CA CYS A 49 15.55 -11.59 2.91
C CYS A 49 15.36 -10.12 3.26
N SER A 50 15.95 -9.69 4.38
CA SER A 50 16.08 -8.28 4.73
C SER A 50 17.55 -7.88 4.73
N MET A 51 17.89 -6.67 4.27
CA MET A 51 19.25 -6.17 4.37
C MET A 51 19.69 -6.08 5.85
N ALA A 52 20.97 -6.37 6.14
CA ALA A 52 21.52 -6.24 7.49
C ALA A 52 21.83 -4.78 7.88
N GLY A 53 21.91 -3.88 6.90
CA GLY A 53 22.18 -2.46 7.08
C GLY A 53 21.91 -1.67 5.80
N ALA A 54 22.32 -0.40 5.79
CA ALA A 54 22.31 0.39 4.56
C ALA A 54 23.42 -0.12 3.62
N GLY A 55 23.06 -0.56 2.42
CA GLY A 55 24.03 -1.05 1.44
C GLY A 55 23.42 -1.96 0.38
N THR A 56 24.29 -2.73 -0.27
CA THR A 56 23.95 -3.73 -1.28
C THR A 56 24.59 -5.07 -0.93
N ALA A 57 24.01 -6.17 -1.40
CA ALA A 57 24.61 -7.50 -1.40
C ALA A 57 24.74 -8.01 -2.85
N GLU A 58 25.68 -8.91 -3.08
CA GLU A 58 25.81 -9.60 -4.37
C GLU A 58 24.84 -10.79 -4.42
N PHE A 59 23.82 -10.73 -5.27
CA PHE A 59 22.91 -11.84 -5.47
C PHE A 59 23.38 -12.73 -6.61
N SER A 60 23.45 -14.03 -6.37
CA SER A 60 23.66 -15.04 -7.41
C SER A 60 22.45 -15.95 -7.53
N VAL A 61 21.93 -16.09 -8.75
CA VAL A 61 20.80 -16.95 -9.09
C VAL A 61 21.28 -18.03 -10.04
N THR A 62 21.32 -19.27 -9.55
CA THR A 62 21.68 -20.44 -10.34
C THR A 62 20.43 -21.21 -10.73
N VAL A 63 20.30 -21.50 -12.03
CA VAL A 63 19.24 -22.34 -12.58
C VAL A 63 19.79 -23.77 -12.70
N ALA A 64 19.05 -24.75 -12.19
CA ALA A 64 19.43 -26.16 -12.25
C ALA A 64 19.57 -26.67 -13.70
N GLU A 65 18.79 -26.06 -14.60
CA GLU A 65 18.79 -26.34 -16.04
C GLU A 65 19.48 -25.22 -16.82
N GLY A 66 19.96 -25.53 -18.03
CA GLY A 66 20.47 -24.51 -18.95
C GLY A 66 19.39 -23.52 -19.39
N PHE A 67 19.80 -22.27 -19.66
CA PHE A 67 18.92 -21.25 -20.24
C PHE A 67 19.62 -20.44 -21.32
N SER A 68 18.86 -19.89 -22.26
CA SER A 68 19.41 -19.07 -23.35
C SER A 68 19.26 -17.58 -23.09
N SER A 69 18.15 -17.19 -22.46
CA SER A 69 17.75 -15.81 -22.21
C SER A 69 17.29 -15.63 -20.77
N TYR A 70 17.38 -14.40 -20.27
CA TYR A 70 16.85 -14.02 -18.96
C TYR A 70 16.36 -12.57 -18.96
N THR A 71 15.45 -12.27 -18.04
CA THR A 71 15.04 -10.91 -17.70
C THR A 71 15.13 -10.71 -16.19
N VAL A 72 15.53 -9.51 -15.78
CA VAL A 72 15.45 -9.04 -14.38
C VAL A 72 14.67 -7.74 -14.40
N SER A 73 13.46 -7.78 -13.85
CA SER A 73 12.53 -6.66 -13.77
C SER A 73 12.35 -6.21 -12.32
N PRO A 74 12.06 -4.93 -12.04
CA PRO A 74 11.88 -3.87 -13.03
C PRO A 74 13.17 -3.42 -13.72
N LYS A 75 13.14 -3.27 -15.05
CA LYS A 75 14.28 -2.77 -15.85
C LYS A 75 14.71 -1.36 -15.46
N SER A 76 13.79 -0.58 -14.90
CA SER A 76 14.03 0.75 -14.36
C SER A 76 15.11 0.78 -13.27
N ARG A 77 15.35 -0.35 -12.60
CA ARG A 77 16.43 -0.51 -11.61
C ARG A 77 17.83 -0.52 -12.23
N LYS A 78 17.92 -0.73 -13.57
CA LYS A 78 19.18 -0.72 -14.35
C LYS A 78 20.29 -1.54 -13.70
N LEU A 79 19.94 -2.71 -13.15
CA LEU A 79 20.90 -3.59 -12.49
C LEU A 79 21.91 -4.10 -13.51
N ALA A 80 23.20 -4.00 -13.16
CA ALA A 80 24.27 -4.60 -13.94
C ALA A 80 24.30 -6.11 -13.65
N VAL A 81 23.78 -6.91 -14.58
CA VAL A 81 23.71 -8.36 -14.45
C VAL A 81 24.82 -9.02 -15.25
N ALA A 82 25.67 -9.79 -14.57
CA ALA A 82 26.65 -10.66 -15.20
C ALA A 82 26.10 -12.08 -15.33
N ARG A 83 26.55 -12.83 -16.35
CA ARG A 83 26.19 -14.23 -16.54
C ARG A 83 27.45 -15.09 -16.63
N SER A 84 27.47 -16.20 -15.91
CA SER A 84 28.47 -17.27 -16.04
C SER A 84 27.77 -18.63 -16.02
N GLY A 85 27.81 -19.35 -17.15
CA GLY A 85 27.10 -20.61 -17.30
C GLY A 85 25.58 -20.48 -17.05
N ASN A 86 25.10 -21.21 -16.05
CA ASN A 86 23.69 -21.22 -15.60
C ASN A 86 23.45 -20.29 -14.40
N THR A 87 24.36 -19.37 -14.12
CA THR A 87 24.23 -18.40 -13.03
C THR A 87 24.19 -16.98 -13.58
N ILE A 88 23.27 -16.17 -13.07
CA ILE A 88 23.35 -14.71 -13.17
C ILE A 88 23.73 -14.13 -11.81
N THR A 89 24.50 -13.03 -11.83
CA THR A 89 24.96 -12.33 -10.63
C THR A 89 24.73 -10.83 -10.78
N PHE A 90 24.25 -10.17 -9.73
CA PHE A 90 24.02 -8.73 -9.70
C PHE A 90 24.07 -8.19 -8.27
N ASN A 91 24.41 -6.91 -8.11
CA ASN A 91 24.36 -6.25 -6.80
C ASN A 91 22.99 -5.57 -6.60
N SER A 92 22.41 -5.70 -5.42
CA SER A 92 21.18 -4.99 -5.07
C SER A 92 21.11 -4.64 -3.59
N GLY A 93 20.51 -3.50 -3.28
CA GLY A 93 20.01 -3.17 -1.94
C GLY A 93 18.54 -3.59 -1.82
N PRO A 94 17.75 -2.91 -0.97
CA PRO A 94 16.31 -3.16 -0.87
C PRO A 94 15.62 -2.98 -2.22
N ASN A 95 14.93 -4.03 -2.68
CA ASN A 95 14.28 -4.07 -3.99
C ASN A 95 13.36 -5.29 -4.10
N TYR A 96 12.34 -5.21 -4.94
CA TYR A 96 11.52 -6.37 -5.30
C TYR A 96 11.68 -6.67 -6.77
N LEU A 97 12.18 -7.87 -7.07
CA LEU A 97 12.61 -8.25 -8.41
C LEU A 97 11.82 -9.46 -8.91
N ILE A 98 11.53 -9.44 -10.21
CA ILE A 98 10.98 -10.57 -10.96
C ILE A 98 12.05 -11.02 -11.95
N VAL A 99 12.45 -12.28 -11.85
CA VAL A 99 13.41 -12.91 -12.73
C VAL A 99 12.72 -14.00 -13.54
N GLN A 100 12.93 -13.98 -14.85
CA GLN A 100 12.45 -15.02 -15.76
C GLN A 100 13.59 -15.54 -16.62
N PHE A 101 13.67 -16.85 -16.79
CA PHE A 101 14.67 -17.51 -17.64
C PHE A 101 13.95 -18.28 -18.75
N ASP A 102 14.14 -17.90 -20.01
CA ASP A 102 13.36 -18.43 -21.14
C ASP A 102 11.84 -18.45 -20.82
N SER A 103 11.18 -19.60 -21.01
CA SER A 103 9.79 -19.85 -20.63
C SER A 103 9.62 -20.55 -19.28
N LYS A 104 10.67 -20.60 -18.45
CA LYS A 104 10.64 -21.27 -17.14
C LYS A 104 9.78 -20.49 -16.13
N GLU A 105 9.49 -21.16 -15.02
CA GLU A 105 8.71 -20.68 -13.88
C GLU A 105 9.29 -19.35 -13.34
N LEU A 106 8.47 -18.38 -12.92
CA LEU A 106 9.01 -17.09 -12.45
C LEU A 106 9.73 -17.25 -11.10
N LEU A 107 10.78 -16.47 -10.88
CA LEU A 107 11.44 -16.33 -9.58
C LEU A 107 11.27 -14.89 -9.08
N PHE A 108 10.78 -14.73 -7.86
CA PHE A 108 10.77 -13.45 -7.16
C PHE A 108 11.92 -13.38 -6.16
N ILE A 109 12.63 -12.25 -6.14
CA ILE A 109 13.67 -11.97 -5.15
C ILE A 109 13.22 -10.73 -4.39
N LEU A 110 12.78 -10.94 -3.16
CA LEU A 110 12.15 -9.94 -2.32
C LEU A 110 13.18 -9.50 -1.27
N ILE A 111 13.69 -8.28 -1.40
CA ILE A 111 14.78 -7.75 -0.58
C ILE A 111 14.23 -6.56 0.20
N ASP A 112 13.90 -6.79 1.47
CA ASP A 112 13.42 -5.71 2.34
C ASP A 112 14.60 -4.85 2.83
N ALA A 113 14.30 -3.58 3.12
CA ALA A 113 15.17 -2.77 3.95
C ALA A 113 15.30 -3.38 5.37
N PRO A 114 16.37 -3.06 6.12
CA PRO A 114 16.52 -3.53 7.48
C PRO A 114 15.26 -3.21 8.30
N GLU A 115 14.72 -4.21 9.00
CA GLU A 115 13.59 -3.96 9.89
C GLU A 115 14.06 -3.08 11.06
N THR A 116 13.34 -1.98 11.31
CA THR A 116 13.66 -1.05 12.38
C THR A 116 12.69 -1.23 13.54
N ASN A 117 13.21 -1.20 14.78
CA ASN A 117 12.42 -1.31 16.01
C ASN A 117 11.59 -2.62 16.09
N ALA A 118 12.13 -3.74 15.62
CA ALA A 118 11.52 -5.05 15.84
C ALA A 118 11.33 -5.30 17.35
N PRO A 119 10.11 -5.69 17.81
CA PRO A 119 9.85 -5.94 19.22
C PRO A 119 10.74 -7.04 19.79
N GLN A 120 11.26 -6.85 21.00
CA GLN A 120 12.09 -7.86 21.66
C GLN A 120 11.26 -8.64 22.68
N LEU A 121 11.38 -9.96 22.65
CA LEU A 121 10.77 -10.81 23.68
C LEU A 121 11.40 -10.50 25.05
N GLY A 122 10.55 -10.32 26.06
CA GLY A 122 10.96 -9.92 27.42
C GLY A 122 10.70 -8.45 27.75
N ASP A 123 10.48 -7.60 26.74
CA ASP A 123 10.06 -6.21 26.95
C ASP A 123 8.69 -6.15 27.65
N ALA A 124 8.51 -5.17 28.54
CA ALA A 124 7.33 -5.10 29.41
C ALA A 124 5.99 -5.06 28.64
N ASN A 125 5.97 -4.41 27.48
CA ASN A 125 4.79 -4.28 26.61
C ASN A 125 4.71 -5.36 25.51
N VAL A 126 5.64 -6.30 25.44
CA VAL A 126 5.64 -7.40 24.46
C VAL A 126 5.11 -8.67 25.12
N LYS A 127 4.05 -9.25 24.56
CA LYS A 127 3.41 -10.49 25.01
C LYS A 127 3.65 -11.57 23.97
N ASN A 128 4.17 -12.71 24.41
CA ASN A 128 4.52 -13.81 23.52
C ASN A 128 3.31 -14.71 23.30
N LEU A 129 2.96 -15.01 22.04
CA LEU A 129 1.90 -15.95 21.74
C LEU A 129 2.20 -17.37 22.27
N ALA A 130 3.49 -17.74 22.39
CA ALA A 130 3.89 -19.04 22.94
C ALA A 130 3.35 -19.29 24.35
N ASP A 131 3.12 -18.24 25.14
CA ASP A 131 2.62 -18.32 26.52
C ASP A 131 1.16 -18.81 26.59
N TYR A 132 0.44 -18.81 25.46
CA TYR A 132 -0.95 -19.28 25.36
C TYR A 132 -1.05 -20.78 25.02
N GLY A 133 0.07 -21.51 24.98
CA GLY A 133 0.08 -22.95 24.66
C GLY A 133 -0.50 -23.24 23.27
N VAL A 134 -0.19 -22.39 22.29
CA VAL A 134 -0.65 -22.49 20.90
C VAL A 134 0.17 -23.51 20.13
N ASP A 135 -0.50 -24.37 19.34
CA ASP A 135 0.19 -25.23 18.38
C ASP A 135 0.81 -24.39 17.26
N ASN A 136 2.13 -24.51 17.10
CA ASN A 136 2.91 -23.82 16.07
C ASN A 136 3.41 -24.77 14.96
N THR A 137 2.90 -26.00 14.93
CA THR A 137 3.21 -26.99 13.89
C THR A 137 2.30 -26.86 12.68
N GLY A 138 1.10 -26.32 12.88
CA GLY A 138 0.04 -26.24 11.88
C GLY A 138 -0.79 -27.51 11.78
N ALA A 139 -0.75 -28.36 12.82
CA ALA A 139 -1.51 -29.61 12.87
C ALA A 139 -2.94 -29.42 13.41
N THR A 140 -3.17 -28.36 14.20
CA THR A 140 -4.46 -28.10 14.85
C THR A 140 -4.92 -26.67 14.61
N LEU A 141 -6.25 -26.48 14.53
CA LEU A 141 -6.87 -25.17 14.44
C LEU A 141 -6.71 -24.42 15.77
N VAL A 142 -6.06 -23.26 15.75
CA VAL A 142 -5.71 -22.49 16.95
C VAL A 142 -6.38 -21.12 17.06
N THR A 143 -7.38 -20.86 16.22
CA THR A 143 -8.08 -19.57 16.11
C THR A 143 -8.49 -19.00 17.46
N ALA A 144 -9.15 -19.79 18.31
CA ALA A 144 -9.65 -19.33 19.61
C ALA A 144 -8.53 -18.91 20.58
N LYS A 145 -7.38 -19.60 20.57
CA LYS A 145 -6.25 -19.26 21.43
C LYS A 145 -5.57 -17.97 20.98
N ILE A 146 -5.39 -17.81 19.67
CA ILE A 146 -4.81 -16.58 19.10
C ILE A 146 -5.76 -15.39 19.31
N GLN A 147 -7.07 -15.58 19.14
CA GLN A 147 -8.06 -14.53 19.41
C GLN A 147 -8.00 -14.06 20.88
N SER A 148 -7.93 -15.00 21.83
CA SER A 148 -7.77 -14.67 23.25
C SER A 148 -6.50 -13.84 23.52
N ALA A 149 -5.40 -14.17 22.86
CA ALA A 149 -4.16 -13.40 22.96
C ALA A 149 -4.27 -12.00 22.36
N ILE A 150 -4.98 -11.85 21.23
CA ILE A 150 -5.28 -10.55 20.62
C ILE A 150 -6.12 -9.70 21.57
N ASP A 151 -7.18 -10.28 22.14
CA ASP A 151 -8.07 -9.59 23.07
C ASP A 151 -7.31 -9.10 24.31
N ALA A 152 -6.43 -9.93 24.87
CA ALA A 152 -5.59 -9.59 26.02
C ALA A 152 -4.49 -8.54 25.73
N ALA A 153 -4.01 -8.46 24.49
CA ALA A 153 -3.04 -7.45 24.08
C ALA A 153 -3.67 -6.06 23.86
N SER A 154 -4.98 -6.01 23.64
CA SER A 154 -5.73 -4.78 23.36
C SER A 154 -5.93 -3.89 24.58
N GLY A 155 -6.08 -2.57 24.35
CA GLY A 155 -6.46 -1.61 25.39
C GLY A 155 -5.44 -0.49 25.64
N ALA A 156 -5.61 0.21 26.76
CA ALA A 156 -4.85 1.44 27.05
C ALA A 156 -3.33 1.23 27.11
N THR A 157 -2.87 0.03 27.47
CA THR A 157 -1.45 -0.33 27.53
C THR A 157 -0.79 -0.49 26.17
N ARG A 158 -1.57 -0.64 25.10
CA ARG A 158 -1.07 -0.76 23.72
C ARG A 158 -0.03 -1.86 23.56
N ASN A 159 -0.32 -3.03 24.11
CA ASN A 159 0.65 -4.13 24.08
C ASN A 159 0.89 -4.61 22.64
N ILE A 160 2.06 -5.22 22.47
CA ILE A 160 2.46 -5.91 21.26
C ILE A 160 2.24 -7.40 21.49
N LEU A 161 1.39 -8.04 20.68
CA LEU A 161 1.34 -9.49 20.59
C LEU A 161 2.40 -9.96 19.59
N TYR A 162 3.46 -10.57 20.10
CA TYR A 162 4.54 -11.16 19.32
C TYR A 162 4.18 -12.59 18.93
N VAL A 163 4.10 -12.87 17.63
CA VAL A 163 3.89 -14.21 17.08
C VAL A 163 5.23 -14.78 16.66
N PRO A 164 5.77 -15.80 17.38
CA PRO A 164 7.09 -16.35 17.08
C PRO A 164 7.07 -17.23 15.82
N PRO A 165 8.26 -17.58 15.29
CA PRO A 165 8.37 -18.49 14.15
C PRO A 165 7.59 -19.79 14.37
N GLY A 166 6.87 -20.23 13.35
CA GLY A 166 5.94 -21.34 13.45
C GLY A 166 4.83 -21.24 12.42
N ARG A 167 4.08 -22.33 12.26
CA ARG A 167 2.90 -22.38 11.40
C ARG A 167 1.67 -22.55 12.26
N TYR A 168 0.72 -21.62 12.14
CA TYR A 168 -0.46 -21.55 12.98
C TYR A 168 -1.68 -21.73 12.08
N GLN A 169 -2.41 -22.85 12.22
CA GLN A 169 -3.62 -23.05 11.42
C GLN A 169 -4.76 -22.23 12.02
N VAL A 170 -5.31 -21.29 11.24
CA VAL A 170 -6.26 -20.28 11.72
C VAL A 170 -7.48 -20.16 10.81
N GLY A 171 -8.63 -19.91 11.42
CA GLY A 171 -9.82 -19.36 10.77
C GLY A 171 -9.77 -17.84 10.75
N GLU A 172 -10.92 -17.19 10.88
CA GLU A 172 -11.00 -15.73 10.95
C GLU A 172 -10.50 -15.20 12.31
N LEU A 173 -9.57 -14.24 12.27
CA LEU A 173 -9.05 -13.51 13.44
C LEU A 173 -9.47 -12.04 13.38
N TRP A 174 -9.76 -11.45 14.55
CA TRP A 174 -10.24 -10.08 14.68
C TRP A 174 -9.26 -9.24 15.50
N MET A 175 -8.59 -8.30 14.84
CA MET A 175 -7.76 -7.31 15.54
C MET A 175 -8.61 -6.34 16.36
N LYS A 176 -7.97 -5.71 17.35
CA LYS A 176 -8.60 -4.74 18.26
C LYS A 176 -7.87 -3.39 18.22
N SER A 177 -8.55 -2.36 18.73
CA SER A 177 -7.97 -1.02 18.88
C SER A 177 -6.83 -1.02 19.88
N ASN A 178 -5.89 -0.08 19.70
CA ASN A 178 -4.78 0.14 20.62
C ASN A 178 -3.97 -1.14 20.87
N MET A 179 -3.48 -1.79 19.81
CA MET A 179 -2.53 -2.90 19.93
C MET A 179 -1.65 -3.03 18.69
N THR A 180 -0.59 -3.81 18.81
CA THR A 180 0.26 -4.23 17.68
C THR A 180 0.25 -5.75 17.59
N LEU A 181 -0.05 -6.31 16.42
CA LEU A 181 0.21 -7.71 16.10
C LEU A 181 1.53 -7.75 15.32
N TYR A 182 2.56 -8.37 15.89
CA TYR A 182 3.87 -8.51 15.24
C TYR A 182 4.09 -9.96 14.81
N LEU A 183 4.20 -10.19 13.50
CA LEU A 183 4.52 -11.50 12.92
C LEU A 183 6.03 -11.59 12.68
N ALA A 184 6.72 -12.32 13.55
CA ALA A 184 8.17 -12.49 13.40
C ALA A 184 8.51 -13.20 12.08
N THR A 185 9.72 -12.94 11.57
CA THR A 185 10.28 -13.68 10.45
C THR A 185 10.17 -15.20 10.69
N GLY A 186 9.57 -15.95 9.75
CA GLY A 186 9.29 -17.38 9.91
C GLY A 186 7.96 -17.74 10.57
N ALA A 187 7.17 -16.77 11.03
CA ALA A 187 5.79 -16.98 11.45
C ALA A 187 4.86 -17.07 10.24
N VAL A 188 3.94 -18.03 10.24
CA VAL A 188 2.93 -18.23 9.19
C VAL A 188 1.56 -18.38 9.83
N LEU A 189 0.69 -17.39 9.65
CA LEU A 189 -0.76 -17.56 9.86
C LEU A 189 -1.31 -18.28 8.64
N TYR A 190 -1.65 -19.55 8.80
CA TYR A 190 -2.04 -20.46 7.73
C TYR A 190 -3.56 -20.70 7.76
N GLY A 191 -4.26 -20.18 6.77
CA GLY A 191 -5.71 -20.27 6.65
C GLY A 191 -6.22 -21.71 6.68
N SER A 192 -7.28 -21.96 7.43
CA SER A 192 -7.98 -23.23 7.42
C SER A 192 -8.51 -23.53 6.02
N ASN A 193 -8.63 -24.82 5.71
CA ASN A 193 -9.30 -25.28 4.49
C ASN A 193 -10.80 -25.54 4.71
N GLN A 194 -11.37 -25.17 5.86
CA GLN A 194 -12.80 -25.34 6.14
C GLN A 194 -13.51 -23.99 6.13
N LYS A 195 -14.57 -23.87 5.31
CA LYS A 195 -15.42 -22.66 5.29
C LYS A 195 -15.95 -22.25 6.66
N ALA A 196 -16.29 -23.22 7.51
CA ALA A 196 -16.90 -22.98 8.83
C ALA A 196 -15.97 -22.24 9.81
N ASP A 197 -14.65 -22.26 9.59
CA ASP A 197 -13.70 -21.65 10.50
C ASP A 197 -13.60 -20.13 10.35
N PHE A 198 -14.21 -19.57 9.29
CA PHE A 198 -14.15 -18.15 8.96
C PHE A 198 -15.46 -17.43 9.30
N ASN A 199 -16.02 -17.68 10.48
CA ASN A 199 -17.20 -16.99 10.98
C ASN A 199 -17.14 -16.90 12.51
N THR A 200 -16.10 -16.25 13.02
CA THR A 200 -15.75 -16.25 14.46
C THR A 200 -16.23 -14.99 15.19
N GLY A 201 -16.69 -13.97 14.46
CA GLY A 201 -17.21 -12.73 15.01
C GLY A 201 -18.53 -12.31 14.37
N SER A 202 -19.00 -11.10 14.71
CA SER A 202 -20.21 -10.52 14.15
C SER A 202 -19.94 -9.12 13.61
N GLY A 203 -20.64 -8.75 12.54
CA GLY A 203 -20.53 -7.42 11.92
C GLY A 203 -19.63 -7.36 10.68
N GLY A 204 -19.37 -6.11 10.28
CA GLY A 204 -18.72 -5.70 9.04
C GLY A 204 -19.50 -6.04 7.77
N VAL A 205 -18.96 -5.63 6.62
CA VAL A 205 -19.74 -5.43 5.40
C VAL A 205 -19.62 -6.61 4.46
N ASN A 206 -20.75 -7.03 3.88
CA ASN A 206 -20.74 -7.98 2.79
C ASN A 206 -20.55 -7.24 1.46
N ILE A 207 -19.40 -7.43 0.81
CA ILE A 207 -19.13 -6.90 -0.53
C ILE A 207 -18.96 -8.08 -1.47
N GLU A 208 -19.87 -8.23 -2.44
CA GLU A 208 -19.81 -9.31 -3.44
C GLU A 208 -19.68 -10.73 -2.84
N GLY A 209 -20.40 -10.98 -1.74
CA GLY A 209 -20.35 -12.26 -1.02
C GLY A 209 -19.14 -12.40 -0.10
N MET A 210 -18.24 -11.42 -0.07
CA MET A 210 -17.05 -11.38 0.78
C MET A 210 -17.37 -10.83 2.17
N GLN A 211 -18.07 -11.61 2.98
CA GLN A 211 -18.38 -11.25 4.37
C GLN A 211 -17.15 -11.34 5.29
N HIS A 212 -16.27 -12.31 5.05
CA HIS A 212 -15.28 -12.77 6.01
C HIS A 212 -13.84 -12.47 5.58
N ALA A 213 -12.90 -12.58 6.53
CA ALA A 213 -11.47 -12.43 6.28
C ALA A 213 -10.60 -13.45 7.02
N SER A 214 -9.33 -13.62 6.63
CA SER A 214 -8.36 -14.32 7.48
C SER A 214 -7.97 -13.46 8.67
N LEU A 215 -7.65 -12.18 8.41
CA LEU A 215 -7.41 -11.18 9.45
C LEU A 215 -8.30 -9.96 9.20
N ARG A 216 -9.14 -9.65 10.17
CA ARG A 216 -10.15 -8.61 10.10
C ARG A 216 -9.85 -7.47 11.06
N ILE A 217 -9.95 -6.24 10.57
CA ILE A 217 -9.74 -5.00 11.30
C ILE A 217 -11.02 -4.18 11.12
N TYR A 218 -12.01 -4.38 11.99
CA TYR A 218 -13.34 -3.78 11.87
C TYR A 218 -13.63 -2.83 13.02
N GLN A 219 -13.94 -1.56 12.72
CA GLN A 219 -14.17 -0.50 13.72
C GLN A 219 -13.00 -0.35 14.71
N VAL A 220 -11.79 -0.53 14.20
CA VAL A 220 -10.56 -0.48 14.97
C VAL A 220 -9.91 0.88 14.80
N ARG A 221 -9.32 1.39 15.88
CA ARG A 221 -8.52 2.61 15.87
C ARG A 221 -7.13 2.38 16.45
N ASN A 222 -6.12 2.99 15.86
CA ASN A 222 -4.74 2.97 16.37
C ASN A 222 -4.24 1.53 16.57
N ALA A 223 -4.18 0.76 15.49
CA ALA A 223 -3.69 -0.61 15.52
C ALA A 223 -2.64 -0.86 14.45
N LYS A 224 -1.76 -1.81 14.69
CA LYS A 224 -0.62 -2.10 13.82
C LYS A 224 -0.48 -3.59 13.54
N LEU A 225 -0.27 -3.95 12.27
CA LEU A 225 0.19 -5.26 11.83
C LEU A 225 1.61 -5.11 11.30
N LEU A 226 2.59 -5.65 12.02
CA LEU A 226 4.01 -5.46 11.75
C LEU A 226 4.72 -6.80 11.55
N GLY A 227 5.96 -6.75 11.04
CA GLY A 227 6.85 -7.89 10.99
C GLY A 227 7.01 -8.48 9.58
N ARG A 228 7.94 -9.42 9.43
CA ARG A 228 8.26 -10.11 8.16
C ARG A 228 7.62 -11.50 8.05
N GLY A 229 6.65 -11.79 8.91
CA GLY A 229 5.88 -13.04 8.83
C GLY A 229 4.90 -13.08 7.65
N VAL A 230 4.29 -14.24 7.47
CA VAL A 230 3.41 -14.57 6.34
C VAL A 230 1.98 -14.79 6.80
N ILE A 231 1.03 -14.28 6.04
CA ILE A 231 -0.38 -14.67 6.11
C ILE A 231 -0.72 -15.40 4.80
N ASP A 232 -0.95 -16.71 4.88
CA ASP A 232 -1.30 -17.57 3.75
C ASP A 232 -2.78 -17.92 3.85
N GLY A 233 -3.60 -17.42 2.94
CA GLY A 233 -5.05 -17.58 2.99
C GLY A 233 -5.52 -19.00 2.69
N ASN A 234 -4.63 -19.88 2.21
CA ASN A 234 -4.98 -21.22 1.75
C ASN A 234 -6.11 -21.20 0.70
N GLY A 235 -6.17 -20.12 -0.07
CA GLY A 235 -7.24 -19.74 -0.97
C GLY A 235 -7.54 -20.78 -2.03
N LYS A 236 -6.59 -21.63 -2.45
CA LYS A 236 -6.88 -22.75 -3.37
C LYS A 236 -8.07 -23.58 -2.91
N TYR A 237 -8.07 -24.00 -1.65
CA TYR A 237 -9.09 -24.90 -1.11
C TYR A 237 -10.38 -24.15 -0.79
N LEU A 238 -10.27 -22.88 -0.39
CA LEU A 238 -11.43 -22.04 -0.11
C LEU A 238 -12.18 -21.65 -1.40
N ARG A 239 -11.46 -21.33 -2.48
CA ARG A 239 -12.04 -21.11 -3.83
C ARG A 239 -12.80 -22.34 -4.31
N ALA A 240 -12.26 -23.54 -4.11
CA ALA A 240 -12.94 -24.79 -4.48
C ALA A 240 -14.26 -25.01 -3.71
N GLN A 241 -14.45 -24.33 -2.58
CA GLN A 241 -15.69 -24.34 -1.79
C GLN A 241 -16.62 -23.17 -2.12
N GLY A 242 -16.26 -22.30 -3.08
CA GLY A 242 -17.05 -21.16 -3.52
C GLY A 242 -17.24 -20.09 -2.44
N ILE A 243 -16.30 -19.95 -1.49
CA ILE A 243 -16.31 -18.84 -0.54
C ILE A 243 -15.42 -17.70 -1.04
N ASN A 244 -15.99 -16.48 -1.05
CA ASN A 244 -15.26 -15.25 -1.25
C ASN A 244 -14.79 -14.75 0.13
N LEU A 245 -13.47 -14.71 0.32
CA LEU A 245 -12.86 -14.29 1.58
C LEU A 245 -11.63 -13.44 1.30
N ALA A 246 -11.61 -12.27 1.92
CA ALA A 246 -10.45 -11.39 1.96
C ALA A 246 -9.36 -12.00 2.82
N LEU A 247 -8.10 -11.79 2.47
CA LEU A 247 -7.03 -12.21 3.35
C LEU A 247 -6.83 -11.19 4.48
N LEU A 248 -6.75 -9.90 4.11
CA LEU A 248 -6.78 -8.78 5.05
C LEU A 248 -7.97 -7.87 4.75
N LYS A 249 -8.78 -7.58 5.76
CA LYS A 249 -9.96 -6.73 5.57
C LYS A 249 -10.02 -5.66 6.64
N ILE A 250 -9.88 -4.41 6.22
CA ILE A 250 -9.85 -3.21 7.07
C ILE A 250 -11.12 -2.42 6.78
N GLU A 251 -12.01 -2.32 7.75
CA GLU A 251 -13.38 -1.82 7.57
C GLU A 251 -13.71 -0.80 8.65
N GLU A 252 -14.25 0.35 8.26
CA GLU A 252 -14.74 1.38 9.19
C GLU A 252 -13.70 1.76 10.27
N SER A 253 -12.43 1.73 9.90
CA SER A 253 -11.31 1.82 10.83
C SER A 253 -10.46 3.05 10.57
N SER A 254 -9.67 3.47 11.55
CA SER A 254 -8.75 4.58 11.37
C SER A 254 -7.41 4.38 12.04
N ASP A 255 -6.38 5.08 11.54
CA ASP A 255 -5.04 5.06 12.14
C ASP A 255 -4.47 3.63 12.18
N ILE A 256 -4.51 2.97 11.03
CA ILE A 256 -4.04 1.59 10.86
C ILE A 256 -2.71 1.59 10.11
N LEU A 257 -1.73 0.87 10.66
CA LEU A 257 -0.44 0.63 9.99
C LEU A 257 -0.26 -0.86 9.72
N VAL A 258 -0.03 -1.21 8.46
CA VAL A 258 0.44 -2.52 8.02
C VAL A 258 1.85 -2.34 7.46
N ASP A 259 2.84 -3.04 8.01
CA ASP A 259 4.24 -2.86 7.64
C ASP A 259 5.00 -4.19 7.60
N GLY A 260 5.45 -4.58 6.40
CA GLY A 260 6.44 -5.65 6.24
C GLY A 260 5.91 -7.04 5.96
N VAL A 261 4.62 -7.30 6.14
CA VAL A 261 4.10 -8.67 6.01
C VAL A 261 4.07 -9.15 4.55
N THR A 262 4.13 -10.47 4.38
CA THR A 262 3.83 -11.13 3.11
C THR A 262 2.44 -11.76 3.19
N VAL A 263 1.59 -11.48 2.23
CA VAL A 263 0.25 -12.07 2.10
C VAL A 263 0.17 -12.91 0.83
N ARG A 264 -0.45 -14.08 0.91
CA ARG A 264 -0.49 -14.97 -0.25
C ARG A 264 -1.69 -15.90 -0.30
N ASP A 265 -2.06 -16.30 -1.51
CA ASP A 265 -3.19 -17.21 -1.80
C ASP A 265 -4.52 -16.79 -1.14
N SER A 266 -5.00 -15.58 -1.43
CA SER A 266 -6.38 -15.19 -1.06
C SER A 266 -7.41 -15.98 -1.86
N SER A 267 -8.60 -16.20 -1.31
CA SER A 267 -9.68 -16.87 -2.05
C SER A 267 -10.42 -15.95 -3.02
N TYR A 268 -10.37 -14.65 -2.77
CA TYR A 268 -10.98 -13.60 -3.57
C TYR A 268 -10.03 -12.39 -3.56
N TRP A 269 -10.55 -11.16 -3.49
CA TRP A 269 -9.73 -9.96 -3.25
C TRP A 269 -8.83 -10.18 -2.04
N ASN A 270 -7.57 -9.81 -2.14
CA ASN A 270 -6.63 -10.12 -1.07
C ASN A 270 -6.75 -9.11 0.07
N THR A 271 -6.62 -7.83 -0.23
CA THR A 271 -6.65 -6.77 0.78
C THR A 271 -7.68 -5.72 0.43
N LEU A 272 -8.68 -5.57 1.31
CA LEU A 272 -9.70 -4.55 1.18
C LEU A 272 -9.57 -3.53 2.31
N VAL A 273 -9.50 -2.27 1.95
CA VAL A 273 -9.64 -1.12 2.85
C VAL A 273 -10.95 -0.42 2.51
N TYR A 274 -11.93 -0.54 3.39
CA TYR A 274 -13.29 -0.11 3.18
C TYR A 274 -13.71 0.92 4.23
N ARG A 275 -14.27 2.07 3.80
CA ARG A 275 -14.76 3.14 4.69
C ARG A 275 -13.79 3.53 5.81
N SER A 276 -12.51 3.51 5.50
CA SER A 276 -11.45 3.70 6.48
C SER A 276 -10.67 4.98 6.17
N ASP A 277 -10.01 5.51 7.20
CA ASP A 277 -9.31 6.79 7.11
C ASP A 277 -7.93 6.68 7.76
N ARG A 278 -6.90 7.24 7.12
CA ARG A 278 -5.49 7.13 7.57
C ARG A 278 -5.04 5.68 7.72
N VAL A 279 -5.23 4.87 6.68
CA VAL A 279 -4.67 3.52 6.58
C VAL A 279 -3.38 3.58 5.78
N THR A 280 -2.28 3.10 6.37
CA THR A 280 -0.98 2.99 5.70
C THR A 280 -0.59 1.53 5.58
N ILE A 281 -0.32 1.06 4.36
CA ILE A 281 0.21 -0.26 4.06
C ILE A 281 1.57 -0.07 3.40
N LYS A 282 2.64 -0.65 3.95
CA LYS A 282 3.99 -0.49 3.39
C LYS A 282 4.89 -1.71 3.53
N ASN A 283 5.96 -1.76 2.73
CA ASN A 283 6.90 -2.88 2.68
C ASN A 283 6.18 -4.23 2.46
N TYR A 284 5.20 -4.20 1.54
CA TYR A 284 4.13 -5.17 1.48
C TYR A 284 4.29 -6.11 0.28
N LYS A 285 4.25 -7.43 0.50
CA LYS A 285 4.44 -8.41 -0.56
C LYS A 285 3.18 -9.25 -0.71
N LEU A 286 2.60 -9.26 -1.90
CA LEU A 286 1.36 -9.95 -2.21
C LEU A 286 1.55 -10.92 -3.37
N ILE A 287 1.25 -12.20 -3.12
CA ILE A 287 1.41 -13.27 -4.11
C ILE A 287 0.11 -14.07 -4.19
N ASN A 288 -0.74 -13.76 -5.17
CA ASN A 288 -1.99 -14.47 -5.41
C ASN A 288 -1.87 -15.54 -6.50
N CYS A 289 -2.88 -16.43 -6.55
CA CYS A 289 -3.03 -17.36 -7.66
C CYS A 289 -3.51 -16.61 -8.91
N ARG A 290 -2.79 -16.71 -10.03
CA ARG A 290 -2.97 -15.97 -11.29
C ARG A 290 -3.20 -16.97 -12.43
N PRO A 291 -4.41 -17.49 -12.61
CA PRO A 291 -4.70 -18.49 -13.62
C PRO A 291 -4.62 -17.90 -15.02
N THR A 292 -4.22 -18.70 -16.00
CA THR A 292 -4.13 -18.28 -17.41
C THR A 292 -5.50 -18.24 -18.10
N THR A 293 -6.47 -18.99 -17.58
CA THR A 293 -7.88 -19.00 -18.00
C THR A 293 -8.79 -19.05 -16.78
N GLY A 294 -10.03 -18.57 -16.87
CA GLY A 294 -10.98 -18.59 -15.74
C GLY A 294 -10.50 -17.77 -14.54
N TYR A 295 -10.45 -16.44 -14.70
CA TYR A 295 -9.93 -15.52 -13.68
C TYR A 295 -10.69 -15.68 -12.37
N ASN A 296 -9.96 -15.58 -11.25
CA ASN A 296 -10.40 -15.99 -9.93
C ASN A 296 -10.62 -14.79 -8.97
N ASN A 297 -10.75 -13.58 -9.50
CA ASN A 297 -10.98 -12.33 -8.75
C ASN A 297 -10.01 -12.17 -7.57
N THR A 298 -8.74 -12.51 -7.79
CA THR A 298 -7.71 -12.33 -6.77
C THR A 298 -7.02 -10.98 -6.93
N ASP A 299 -7.81 -9.93 -6.68
CA ASP A 299 -7.37 -8.54 -6.64
C ASP A 299 -6.26 -8.38 -5.58
N GLY A 300 -5.44 -7.35 -5.75
CA GLY A 300 -4.36 -7.02 -4.82
C GLY A 300 -4.85 -6.19 -3.63
N VAL A 301 -4.66 -4.88 -3.72
CA VAL A 301 -5.05 -3.93 -2.67
C VAL A 301 -6.12 -2.98 -3.21
N ASP A 302 -7.25 -2.98 -2.53
CA ASP A 302 -8.46 -2.23 -2.87
C ASP A 302 -8.73 -1.16 -1.82
N PHE A 303 -8.81 0.11 -2.24
CA PHE A 303 -9.28 1.20 -1.40
C PHE A 303 -10.67 1.65 -1.84
N ASP A 304 -11.64 1.33 -1.01
CA ASP A 304 -13.05 1.46 -1.32
C ASP A 304 -13.71 2.40 -0.30
N GLU A 305 -14.33 3.47 -0.80
CA GLU A 305 -14.93 4.54 0.01
C GLU A 305 -14.02 5.04 1.15
N SER A 306 -12.71 5.09 0.91
CA SER A 306 -11.70 5.32 1.95
C SER A 306 -10.91 6.62 1.70
N THR A 307 -10.37 7.20 2.77
CA THR A 307 -9.72 8.52 2.70
C THR A 307 -8.32 8.56 3.30
N ASN A 308 -7.49 9.48 2.81
CA ASN A 308 -6.17 9.82 3.34
C ASN A 308 -5.28 8.59 3.57
N SER A 309 -5.26 7.67 2.61
CA SER A 309 -4.65 6.35 2.76
C SER A 309 -3.50 6.14 1.77
N LEU A 310 -2.56 5.29 2.16
CA LEU A 310 -1.29 5.09 1.48
C LEU A 310 -0.98 3.60 1.33
N LEU A 311 -0.67 3.17 0.12
CA LEU A 311 0.06 1.95 -0.18
C LEU A 311 1.44 2.33 -0.71
N SER A 312 2.52 1.92 -0.02
CA SER A 312 3.87 2.29 -0.44
C SER A 312 4.89 1.15 -0.36
N ASN A 313 5.87 1.14 -1.29
CA ASN A 313 6.92 0.13 -1.35
C ASN A 313 6.35 -1.30 -1.32
N ALA A 314 5.65 -1.69 -2.40
CA ALA A 314 4.95 -2.96 -2.47
C ALA A 314 5.31 -3.81 -3.70
N PHE A 315 5.23 -5.12 -3.54
CA PHE A 315 5.29 -6.10 -4.62
C PHE A 315 3.94 -6.79 -4.75
N LEU A 316 3.29 -6.69 -5.90
CA LEU A 316 1.93 -7.19 -6.08
C LEU A 316 1.85 -8.09 -7.31
N TYR A 317 1.58 -9.38 -7.09
CA TYR A 317 1.38 -10.38 -8.12
C TYR A 317 -0.06 -10.92 -8.05
N THR A 318 -0.90 -10.60 -9.04
CA THR A 318 -2.36 -10.78 -8.95
C THR A 318 -2.99 -11.51 -10.13
N GLY A 319 -4.04 -12.27 -9.85
CA GLY A 319 -4.91 -12.93 -10.83
C GLY A 319 -5.96 -12.02 -11.45
N ASP A 320 -6.19 -10.86 -10.84
CA ASP A 320 -7.09 -9.80 -11.30
C ASP A 320 -6.43 -8.42 -11.04
N ASP A 321 -7.20 -7.36 -10.80
CA ASP A 321 -6.72 -5.99 -10.60
C ASP A 321 -5.64 -5.92 -9.49
N ASN A 322 -4.56 -5.19 -9.73
CA ASN A 322 -3.40 -5.17 -8.86
C ASN A 322 -3.56 -4.15 -7.73
N MET A 323 -3.78 -2.90 -8.10
CA MET A 323 -4.19 -1.80 -7.23
C MET A 323 -5.49 -1.27 -7.78
N ALA A 324 -6.54 -1.29 -6.96
CA ALA A 324 -7.84 -0.77 -7.34
C ALA A 324 -8.34 0.24 -6.31
N THR A 325 -9.06 1.23 -6.80
CA THR A 325 -9.69 2.24 -5.95
C THR A 325 -11.12 2.42 -6.43
N LYS A 326 -12.10 2.19 -5.55
CA LYS A 326 -13.51 2.10 -5.92
C LYS A 326 -14.38 2.97 -5.00
N ASN A 327 -15.61 3.19 -5.42
CA ASN A 327 -16.72 3.52 -4.54
C ASN A 327 -17.75 2.39 -4.68
N GLU A 328 -18.24 1.88 -3.56
CA GLU A 328 -19.07 0.68 -3.50
C GLU A 328 -20.57 0.97 -3.64
N PHE A 329 -21.38 -0.08 -3.88
CA PHE A 329 -22.84 0.07 -4.03
C PHE A 329 -23.57 0.29 -2.71
N ALA A 330 -23.18 -0.44 -1.66
CA ALA A 330 -23.93 -0.51 -0.41
C ALA A 330 -23.80 0.80 0.36
N ASN A 331 -24.88 1.58 0.51
CA ASN A 331 -24.90 2.93 1.13
C ASN A 331 -24.02 3.96 0.41
N SER A 332 -23.88 3.83 -0.92
CA SER A 332 -23.07 4.73 -1.74
C SER A 332 -23.48 6.20 -1.58
N GLY A 333 -22.48 7.08 -1.45
CA GLY A 333 -22.68 8.53 -1.24
C GLY A 333 -22.56 9.03 0.21
N THR A 334 -22.34 8.14 1.19
CA THR A 334 -22.03 8.56 2.58
C THR A 334 -20.57 9.00 2.73
N ILE A 335 -19.66 8.23 2.14
CA ILE A 335 -18.22 8.51 2.08
C ILE A 335 -17.77 8.22 0.65
N ASN A 336 -17.01 9.15 0.09
CA ASN A 336 -16.41 9.02 -1.24
C ASN A 336 -14.90 8.81 -1.08
N THR A 337 -14.32 7.97 -1.93
CA THR A 337 -12.87 7.77 -1.94
C THR A 337 -12.14 9.06 -2.30
N LYS A 338 -11.20 9.45 -1.44
CA LYS A 338 -10.46 10.70 -1.60
C LYS A 338 -9.05 10.64 -1.02
N ASN A 339 -8.08 11.24 -1.69
CA ASN A 339 -6.69 11.31 -1.22
C ASN A 339 -6.09 9.91 -0.95
N VAL A 340 -6.12 9.04 -1.96
CA VAL A 340 -5.51 7.71 -1.90
C VAL A 340 -4.26 7.70 -2.76
N ILE A 341 -3.15 7.23 -2.19
CA ILE A 341 -1.84 7.23 -2.85
C ILE A 341 -1.33 5.80 -2.93
N HIS A 342 -0.87 5.42 -4.11
CA HIS A 342 -0.16 4.20 -4.40
C HIS A 342 1.23 4.59 -4.88
N GLU A 343 2.31 4.18 -4.19
CA GLU A 343 3.65 4.61 -4.56
C GLU A 343 4.77 3.57 -4.40
N HIS A 344 5.76 3.61 -5.30
CA HIS A 344 6.92 2.70 -5.29
C HIS A 344 6.47 1.23 -5.38
N ILE A 345 5.77 0.86 -6.45
CA ILE A 345 5.11 -0.46 -6.54
C ILE A 345 5.57 -1.23 -7.78
N VAL A 346 5.90 -2.50 -7.57
CA VAL A 346 6.17 -3.47 -8.63
C VAL A 346 4.92 -4.30 -8.88
N CYS A 347 4.42 -4.23 -10.11
CA CYS A 347 3.11 -4.73 -10.49
C CYS A 347 3.19 -5.82 -11.56
N TYR A 348 2.53 -6.94 -11.29
CA TYR A 348 2.34 -8.04 -12.24
C TYR A 348 0.91 -8.57 -12.15
N SER A 349 0.10 -8.36 -13.18
CA SER A 349 -1.33 -8.66 -13.18
C SER A 349 -1.80 -9.38 -14.45
N ASN A 350 -2.89 -10.13 -14.34
CA ASN A 350 -3.72 -10.57 -15.47
C ASN A 350 -4.62 -9.45 -16.03
N SER A 351 -5.16 -8.62 -15.14
CA SER A 351 -6.14 -7.57 -15.43
C SER A 351 -5.47 -6.19 -15.40
N ALA A 352 -5.91 -5.26 -14.55
CA ALA A 352 -5.35 -3.92 -14.48
C ALA A 352 -4.22 -3.80 -13.46
N CYS A 353 -3.26 -2.93 -13.74
CA CYS A 353 -2.22 -2.57 -12.77
C CYS A 353 -2.67 -1.44 -11.84
N ALA A 354 -2.85 -0.22 -12.37
CA ALA A 354 -3.23 0.97 -11.62
C ALA A 354 -4.64 1.40 -12.01
N LYS A 355 -5.65 0.97 -11.25
CA LYS A 355 -7.06 1.07 -11.62
C LYS A 355 -7.89 1.95 -10.69
N ILE A 356 -8.78 2.73 -11.29
CA ILE A 356 -9.92 3.33 -10.62
C ILE A 356 -11.21 2.73 -11.21
N GLY A 357 -12.16 2.38 -10.35
CA GLY A 357 -13.34 1.60 -10.72
C GLY A 357 -13.09 0.08 -10.68
N THR A 358 -13.94 -0.78 -11.24
CA THR A 358 -15.11 -0.53 -12.11
C THR A 358 -16.33 0.02 -11.38
N LYS A 359 -16.34 -0.04 -10.04
CA LYS A 359 -17.41 0.53 -9.22
C LYS A 359 -17.05 1.97 -8.86
N THR A 360 -17.85 2.90 -9.37
CA THR A 360 -17.62 4.35 -9.30
C THR A 360 -18.89 5.06 -8.83
N GLU A 361 -19.58 4.44 -7.86
CA GLU A 361 -20.82 4.97 -7.28
C GLU A 361 -20.55 6.22 -6.42
N GLY A 362 -21.60 6.83 -5.86
CA GLY A 362 -21.47 8.05 -5.06
C GLY A 362 -21.31 9.31 -5.92
N THR A 363 -20.85 10.40 -5.32
CA THR A 363 -20.83 11.72 -5.99
C THR A 363 -19.47 12.09 -6.56
N SER A 364 -18.37 11.66 -5.94
CA SER A 364 -17.02 11.99 -6.38
C SER A 364 -16.01 10.89 -6.07
N MET A 365 -14.91 10.85 -6.82
CA MET A 365 -13.68 10.16 -6.46
C MET A 365 -12.52 11.09 -6.82
N ASP A 366 -11.76 11.55 -5.83
CA ASP A 366 -10.89 12.72 -6.01
C ASP A 366 -9.49 12.53 -5.43
N GLY A 367 -8.46 12.95 -6.18
CA GLY A 367 -7.08 12.95 -5.69
C GLY A 367 -6.50 11.54 -5.50
N ILE A 368 -6.78 10.65 -6.45
CA ILE A 368 -6.19 9.30 -6.49
C ILE A 368 -4.89 9.35 -7.29
N VAL A 369 -3.80 8.86 -6.69
CA VAL A 369 -2.44 9.02 -7.21
C VAL A 369 -1.75 7.67 -7.31
N PHE A 370 -1.17 7.40 -8.47
CA PHE A 370 -0.28 6.28 -8.73
C PHE A 370 1.09 6.84 -9.11
N ARG A 371 2.09 6.71 -8.25
CA ARG A 371 3.41 7.31 -8.43
C ARG A 371 4.52 6.28 -8.33
N ASP A 372 5.55 6.39 -9.17
CA ASP A 372 6.69 5.46 -9.14
C ASP A 372 6.23 4.00 -9.27
N ILE A 373 5.51 3.70 -10.35
CA ILE A 373 4.95 2.37 -10.61
C ILE A 373 5.71 1.67 -11.72
N ASP A 374 6.20 0.47 -11.43
CA ASP A 374 6.77 -0.45 -12.41
C ASP A 374 5.73 -1.48 -12.83
N VAL A 375 5.15 -1.29 -14.02
CA VAL A 375 4.26 -2.27 -14.63
C VAL A 375 5.10 -3.30 -15.38
N VAL A 376 5.51 -4.36 -14.69
CA VAL A 376 6.30 -5.44 -15.31
C VAL A 376 5.44 -6.21 -16.31
N LYS A 377 4.19 -6.49 -15.93
CA LYS A 377 3.17 -7.04 -16.84
C LYS A 377 1.77 -6.73 -16.35
N ALA A 378 0.88 -6.31 -17.23
CA ALA A 378 -0.55 -6.23 -16.95
C ALA A 378 -1.38 -6.50 -18.21
N GLY A 379 -2.67 -6.83 -18.08
CA GLY A 379 -3.58 -6.73 -19.22
C GLY A 379 -3.84 -5.26 -19.58
N ARG A 380 -4.00 -4.40 -18.56
CA ARG A 380 -4.19 -2.95 -18.72
C ARG A 380 -3.31 -2.20 -17.73
N SER A 381 -2.51 -1.23 -18.17
CA SER A 381 -1.55 -0.58 -17.26
C SER A 381 -2.18 0.51 -16.40
N MET A 382 -2.80 1.52 -17.00
CA MET A 382 -3.40 2.66 -16.29
C MET A 382 -4.87 2.78 -16.69
N VAL A 383 -5.78 2.67 -15.73
CA VAL A 383 -7.20 2.43 -16.01
C VAL A 383 -8.13 3.33 -15.20
N ILE A 384 -9.14 3.88 -15.86
CA ILE A 384 -10.38 4.33 -15.21
C ILE A 384 -11.56 3.67 -15.94
N ASP A 385 -12.28 2.82 -15.21
CA ASP A 385 -13.57 2.28 -15.65
C ASP A 385 -14.68 3.04 -14.90
N ALA A 386 -15.13 4.17 -15.46
CA ALA A 386 -16.07 5.11 -14.83
C ALA A 386 -17.49 4.92 -15.40
N VAL A 387 -18.22 3.97 -14.83
CA VAL A 387 -19.50 3.50 -15.41
C VAL A 387 -20.72 3.72 -14.49
N ASP A 388 -20.59 4.46 -13.39
CA ASP A 388 -21.67 4.63 -12.39
C ASP A 388 -22.11 6.09 -12.23
N THR A 389 -21.82 6.77 -11.12
CA THR A 389 -22.32 8.13 -10.82
C THR A 389 -21.26 9.14 -10.42
N ALA A 390 -20.09 8.71 -9.97
CA ALA A 390 -19.08 9.62 -9.46
C ALA A 390 -18.47 10.48 -10.57
N VAL A 391 -18.20 11.74 -10.23
CA VAL A 391 -17.18 12.53 -10.93
C VAL A 391 -15.82 12.05 -10.45
N VAL A 392 -15.06 11.41 -11.33
CA VAL A 392 -13.69 10.97 -11.08
C VAL A 392 -12.74 12.10 -11.47
N SER A 393 -12.10 12.74 -10.49
CA SER A 393 -11.32 13.96 -10.71
C SER A 393 -9.91 13.95 -10.15
N ASN A 394 -9.04 14.76 -10.76
CA ASN A 394 -7.69 15.04 -10.27
C ASN A 394 -6.85 13.77 -10.06
N THR A 395 -6.96 12.84 -11.01
CA THR A 395 -6.26 11.56 -10.98
C THR A 395 -4.88 11.71 -11.59
N ARG A 396 -3.87 11.09 -10.99
CA ARG A 396 -2.47 11.29 -11.41
C ARG A 396 -1.73 9.97 -11.53
N TRP A 397 -1.07 9.78 -12.67
CA TRP A 397 -0.07 8.77 -12.92
C TRP A 397 1.27 9.46 -13.11
N GLU A 398 2.19 9.23 -12.17
CA GLU A 398 3.48 9.93 -12.07
C GLU A 398 4.61 8.89 -12.10
N ASP A 399 5.61 9.10 -12.95
CA ASP A 399 6.78 8.21 -13.03
C ASP A 399 6.41 6.73 -13.27
N VAL A 400 5.47 6.47 -14.18
CA VAL A 400 5.01 5.10 -14.50
C VAL A 400 5.83 4.52 -15.65
N ARG A 401 6.31 3.28 -15.48
CA ARG A 401 7.19 2.59 -16.44
C ARG A 401 6.58 1.25 -16.79
N VAL A 402 6.24 1.06 -18.07
CA VAL A 402 5.52 -0.12 -18.55
C VAL A 402 6.45 -0.99 -19.39
N GLU A 403 6.72 -2.21 -18.93
CA GLU A 403 7.51 -3.19 -19.67
C GLU A 403 6.65 -4.02 -20.63
N GLN A 404 5.49 -4.49 -20.15
CA GLN A 404 4.56 -5.29 -20.94
C GLN A 404 3.12 -4.96 -20.56
N THR A 405 2.28 -4.79 -21.58
CA THR A 405 0.84 -4.64 -21.40
C THR A 405 0.07 -5.03 -22.66
N ASP A 406 -1.23 -5.31 -22.54
CA ASP A 406 -2.12 -5.45 -23.69
C ASP A 406 -2.81 -4.10 -24.04
N SER A 407 -3.08 -3.27 -23.04
CA SER A 407 -3.54 -1.88 -23.17
C SER A 407 -2.71 -0.93 -22.31
N LEU A 408 -2.28 0.21 -22.87
CA LEU A 408 -1.38 1.14 -22.18
C LEU A 408 -2.16 2.07 -21.24
N ILE A 409 -3.09 2.84 -21.78
CA ILE A 409 -3.97 3.72 -21.01
C ILE A 409 -5.39 3.42 -21.45
N ASP A 410 -6.30 3.24 -20.49
CA ASP A 410 -7.68 2.87 -20.76
C ASP A 410 -8.64 3.68 -19.87
N LEU A 411 -9.13 4.80 -20.40
CA LEU A 411 -10.11 5.65 -19.74
C LEU A 411 -11.45 5.50 -20.46
N GLN A 412 -12.42 4.89 -19.79
CA GLN A 412 -13.70 4.50 -20.39
C GLN A 412 -14.90 4.87 -19.53
N GLU A 413 -15.93 5.39 -20.19
CA GLU A 413 -17.27 5.63 -19.65
C GLU A 413 -18.36 4.86 -20.42
N ASP A 414 -18.06 4.31 -21.60
CA ASP A 414 -19.05 3.75 -22.53
C ASP A 414 -19.08 2.21 -22.57
N ARG A 415 -18.25 1.54 -21.76
CA ARG A 415 -18.13 0.08 -21.70
C ARG A 415 -18.64 -0.49 -20.37
N PRO A 416 -19.95 -0.53 -20.15
CA PRO A 416 -20.50 -1.12 -18.92
C PRO A 416 -20.19 -2.62 -18.83
N PRO A 417 -19.93 -3.15 -17.62
CA PRO A 417 -19.77 -4.58 -17.42
C PRO A 417 -21.06 -5.35 -17.77
N SER A 418 -20.93 -6.57 -18.29
CA SER A 418 -22.07 -7.42 -18.64
C SER A 418 -22.75 -8.10 -17.44
N TRP A 419 -22.08 -8.15 -16.29
CA TRP A 419 -22.51 -8.87 -15.09
C TRP A 419 -23.37 -8.03 -14.14
N ARG A 420 -23.61 -6.75 -14.45
CA ARG A 420 -24.52 -5.88 -13.68
C ARG A 420 -25.10 -4.77 -14.54
N THR A 421 -26.22 -4.20 -14.08
CA THR A 421 -26.73 -2.94 -14.63
C THR A 421 -25.99 -1.77 -13.97
N VAL A 422 -25.68 -0.74 -14.75
CA VAL A 422 -24.90 0.41 -14.28
C VAL A 422 -25.62 1.72 -14.63
N LYS A 423 -25.53 2.73 -13.76
CA LYS A 423 -26.22 4.02 -13.94
C LYS A 423 -25.64 4.82 -15.09
N ASN A 424 -24.33 4.66 -15.31
CA ASN A 424 -23.63 5.12 -16.50
C ASN A 424 -23.73 6.64 -16.76
N THR A 425 -23.47 7.39 -15.69
CA THR A 425 -23.50 8.85 -15.58
C THR A 425 -22.21 9.44 -15.02
N SER A 426 -21.24 8.60 -14.64
CA SER A 426 -19.91 9.03 -14.19
C SER A 426 -19.21 9.89 -15.23
N THR A 427 -18.35 10.79 -14.78
CA THR A 427 -17.52 11.59 -15.68
C THR A 427 -16.08 11.64 -15.22
N ILE A 428 -15.14 11.69 -16.15
CA ILE A 428 -13.70 11.80 -15.89
C ILE A 428 -13.23 13.23 -16.11
N ARG A 429 -12.59 13.82 -15.10
CA ARG A 429 -12.11 15.21 -15.10
C ARG A 429 -10.64 15.29 -14.71
N ASN A 430 -9.81 15.84 -15.58
CA ASN A 430 -8.40 16.12 -15.28
C ASN A 430 -7.61 14.86 -14.85
N ALA A 431 -7.34 13.98 -15.82
CA ALA A 431 -6.41 12.87 -15.67
C ALA A 431 -5.01 13.32 -16.13
N TYR A 432 -4.02 13.18 -15.25
CA TYR A 432 -2.64 13.61 -15.50
C TYR A 432 -1.70 12.41 -15.63
N PHE A 433 -0.88 12.43 -16.67
CA PHE A 433 0.15 11.44 -16.96
C PHE A 433 1.49 12.17 -17.07
N THR A 434 2.30 12.09 -16.03
CA THR A 434 3.59 12.79 -15.93
C THR A 434 4.72 11.78 -15.86
N ASN A 435 5.75 11.94 -16.70
CA ASN A 435 6.90 11.03 -16.77
C ASN A 435 6.48 9.56 -16.99
N VAL A 436 5.56 9.33 -17.92
CA VAL A 436 5.09 7.99 -18.26
C VAL A 436 5.91 7.44 -19.42
N SER A 437 6.36 6.20 -19.31
CA SER A 437 7.14 5.52 -20.34
C SER A 437 6.63 4.10 -20.59
N SER A 438 6.67 3.65 -21.84
CA SER A 438 6.30 2.28 -22.22
C SER A 438 7.33 1.68 -23.18
N ASP A 439 7.83 0.48 -22.87
CA ASP A 439 8.68 -0.33 -23.76
C ASP A 439 7.90 -0.93 -24.93
N VAL A 440 6.57 -0.97 -24.82
CA VAL A 440 5.67 -1.53 -25.84
C VAL A 440 4.74 -0.47 -26.39
N LYS A 441 4.51 -0.53 -27.70
CA LYS A 441 3.47 0.27 -28.36
C LYS A 441 2.13 -0.46 -28.26
N LYS A 442 1.24 0.04 -27.40
CA LYS A 442 -0.11 -0.49 -27.19
C LYS A 442 -1.14 0.64 -27.18
N VAL A 443 -2.42 0.28 -27.17
CA VAL A 443 -3.51 1.24 -27.31
C VAL A 443 -3.56 2.21 -26.13
N VAL A 444 -3.75 3.49 -26.43
CA VAL A 444 -4.25 4.53 -25.54
C VAL A 444 -5.71 4.75 -25.93
N ASN A 445 -6.60 4.27 -25.08
CA ASN A 445 -8.04 4.25 -25.29
C ASN A 445 -8.69 5.32 -24.41
N LEU A 446 -9.32 6.31 -25.03
CA LEU A 446 -10.02 7.41 -24.35
C LEU A 446 -11.45 7.51 -24.91
N HIS A 447 -12.43 7.01 -24.17
CA HIS A 447 -13.81 6.90 -24.64
C HIS A 447 -14.79 7.49 -23.61
N GLY A 448 -15.32 8.67 -23.94
CA GLY A 448 -16.53 9.18 -23.29
C GLY A 448 -17.78 8.53 -23.88
N LYS A 449 -18.92 8.67 -23.23
CA LYS A 449 -20.16 8.02 -23.69
C LYS A 449 -21.08 8.93 -24.50
N SER A 450 -21.21 10.19 -24.11
CA SER A 450 -22.10 11.18 -24.73
C SER A 450 -21.55 12.59 -24.50
N SER A 451 -22.24 13.63 -24.97
CA SER A 451 -21.84 15.01 -24.72
C SER A 451 -21.89 15.40 -23.23
N THR A 452 -22.65 14.69 -22.40
CA THR A 452 -22.81 14.98 -20.95
C THR A 452 -22.09 13.98 -20.05
N VAL A 453 -21.92 12.74 -20.52
CA VAL A 453 -21.12 11.69 -19.89
C VAL A 453 -19.84 11.59 -20.71
N ASN A 454 -18.88 12.43 -20.37
CA ASN A 454 -17.70 12.70 -21.21
C ASN A 454 -16.41 12.69 -20.40
N ILE A 455 -15.29 12.59 -21.11
CA ILE A 455 -13.95 12.79 -20.56
C ILE A 455 -13.48 14.20 -20.90
N SER A 456 -13.04 14.96 -19.90
CA SER A 456 -12.50 16.30 -20.11
C SER A 456 -11.24 16.53 -19.29
N GLY A 457 -10.17 16.98 -19.95
CA GLY A 457 -8.86 17.20 -19.33
C GLY A 457 -8.07 15.91 -19.25
N VAL A 458 -7.27 15.64 -20.28
CA VAL A 458 -6.31 14.54 -20.29
C VAL A 458 -4.95 15.13 -20.62
N HIS A 459 -4.03 15.11 -19.65
CA HIS A 459 -2.82 15.90 -19.70
C HIS A 459 -1.59 15.00 -19.66
N PHE A 460 -0.81 15.02 -20.74
CA PHE A 460 0.46 14.31 -20.86
C PHE A 460 1.63 15.27 -20.69
N SER A 461 2.58 14.94 -19.81
CA SER A 461 3.86 15.62 -19.67
C SER A 461 4.98 14.58 -19.66
N ASN A 462 5.94 14.73 -20.57
CA ASN A 462 7.05 13.78 -20.73
C ASN A 462 6.57 12.32 -20.91
N PHE A 463 5.61 12.12 -21.84
CA PHE A 463 5.11 10.79 -22.20
C PHE A 463 5.96 10.20 -23.33
N THR A 464 6.44 8.97 -23.16
CA THR A 464 7.27 8.28 -24.15
C THR A 464 6.77 6.87 -24.44
N VAL A 465 6.88 6.46 -25.70
CA VAL A 465 6.60 5.08 -26.14
C VAL A 465 7.79 4.60 -26.96
N GLN A 466 8.36 3.46 -26.57
CA GLN A 466 9.57 2.87 -27.14
C GLN A 466 10.74 3.85 -27.20
N GLY A 467 10.89 4.66 -26.15
CA GLY A 467 11.92 5.70 -26.03
C GLY A 467 11.67 6.96 -26.86
N LYS A 468 10.58 7.04 -27.61
CA LYS A 468 10.25 8.21 -28.42
C LYS A 468 9.23 9.11 -27.71
N PRO A 469 9.42 10.44 -27.70
CA PRO A 469 8.44 11.37 -27.16
C PRO A 469 7.12 11.30 -27.92
N VAL A 470 6.02 11.32 -27.18
CA VAL A 470 4.66 11.46 -27.72
C VAL A 470 4.16 12.84 -27.33
N THR A 471 3.99 13.69 -28.34
CA THR A 471 3.71 15.13 -28.23
C THR A 471 2.36 15.53 -28.81
N SER A 472 1.68 14.61 -29.49
CA SER A 472 0.31 14.81 -29.96
C SER A 472 -0.46 13.48 -30.04
N GLN A 473 -1.79 13.58 -30.05
CA GLN A 473 -2.68 12.44 -30.30
C GLN A 473 -2.67 11.93 -31.76
N THR A 474 -1.90 12.60 -32.63
CA THR A 474 -1.66 12.18 -34.02
C THR A 474 -0.30 11.52 -34.22
N ASP A 475 0.54 11.49 -33.18
CA ASP A 475 1.87 10.89 -33.26
C ASP A 475 1.74 9.37 -33.43
N SER A 476 2.40 8.86 -34.46
CA SER A 476 2.35 7.43 -34.80
C SER A 476 3.13 6.53 -33.85
N ASP A 477 3.83 7.09 -32.87
CA ASP A 477 4.59 6.32 -31.88
C ASP A 477 3.69 5.69 -30.81
N ALA A 478 2.48 6.23 -30.60
CA ALA A 478 1.42 5.60 -29.81
C ALA A 478 0.28 5.10 -30.72
N THR A 479 -0.53 4.17 -30.22
CA THR A 479 -1.75 3.72 -30.90
C THR A 479 -2.94 4.38 -30.23
N TRP A 480 -3.60 5.32 -30.90
CA TRP A 480 -4.69 6.09 -30.30
C TRP A 480 -6.05 5.54 -30.71
N ASN A 481 -6.95 5.41 -29.73
CA ASN A 481 -8.37 5.16 -29.95
C ASN A 481 -9.17 6.17 -29.11
N ILE A 482 -9.61 7.25 -29.76
CA ILE A 482 -10.26 8.39 -29.10
C ILE A 482 -11.59 8.67 -29.81
N ASN A 483 -12.68 8.76 -29.05
CA ASN A 483 -13.99 9.08 -29.62
C ASN A 483 -14.35 10.57 -29.47
N ALA A 484 -15.51 10.96 -30.02
CA ALA A 484 -15.92 12.37 -30.10
C ALA A 484 -16.28 13.02 -28.74
N TYR A 485 -16.32 12.25 -27.65
CA TYR A 485 -16.72 12.71 -26.32
C TYR A 485 -15.53 12.92 -25.38
N VAL A 486 -14.35 13.13 -25.94
CA VAL A 486 -13.13 13.46 -25.21
C VAL A 486 -12.67 14.86 -25.59
N SER A 487 -12.33 15.68 -24.60
CA SER A 487 -11.94 17.08 -24.81
C SER A 487 -10.76 17.50 -23.94
N ASN A 488 -10.10 18.60 -24.32
CA ASN A 488 -8.98 19.20 -23.59
C ASN A 488 -7.81 18.21 -23.36
N ILE A 489 -7.37 17.56 -24.44
CA ILE A 489 -6.17 16.71 -24.44
C ILE A 489 -4.96 17.62 -24.68
N THR A 490 -3.97 17.58 -23.78
CA THR A 490 -2.77 18.41 -23.88
C THR A 490 -1.50 17.59 -23.75
N PHE A 491 -0.42 18.07 -24.39
CA PHE A 491 0.90 17.46 -24.33
C PHE A 491 1.97 18.50 -23.99
N SER A 492 2.98 18.09 -23.23
CA SER A 492 4.19 18.86 -22.96
C SER A 492 5.42 17.96 -22.96
N THR A 493 6.53 18.43 -23.55
CA THR A 493 7.81 17.71 -23.61
C THR A 493 8.70 17.96 -22.41
N ALA A 494 8.50 19.06 -21.69
CA ALA A 494 9.20 19.32 -20.44
C ALA A 494 8.47 18.58 -19.30
N PRO A 495 9.17 17.75 -18.51
CA PRO A 495 8.74 17.51 -17.14
C PRO A 495 8.57 18.89 -16.47
N PRO A 496 7.60 19.10 -15.58
CA PRO A 496 7.58 20.31 -14.77
C PRO A 496 8.98 20.54 -14.15
N THR A 497 9.52 21.76 -14.25
CA THR A 497 10.91 22.11 -13.84
C THR A 497 11.13 22.05 -12.33
N THR A 498 10.08 21.77 -11.57
CA THR A 498 10.13 21.34 -10.18
C THR A 498 9.94 19.81 -10.14
N PRO A 499 10.84 19.02 -9.53
CA PRO A 499 10.57 17.60 -9.32
C PRO A 499 9.19 17.42 -8.68
N PRO A 500 8.42 16.37 -9.03
CA PRO A 500 7.23 16.03 -8.25
C PRO A 500 7.65 15.93 -6.78
N PRO A 501 6.94 16.54 -5.83
CA PRO A 501 7.33 16.45 -4.42
C PRO A 501 7.40 14.96 -4.05
N THR A 502 8.53 14.46 -3.56
CA THR A 502 8.67 13.09 -3.03
C THR A 502 7.93 12.91 -1.69
N THR A 503 7.21 13.92 -1.26
CA THR A 503 6.22 13.88 -0.18
C THR A 503 4.85 13.44 -0.72
N PRO A 504 3.96 12.87 0.12
CA PRO A 504 2.52 12.73 -0.19
C PRO A 504 1.97 14.03 -0.83
N PRO A 505 0.88 13.98 -1.65
CA PRO A 505 0.29 15.17 -2.26
C PRO A 505 0.18 16.25 -1.21
N PRO A 506 0.37 17.53 -1.56
CA PRO A 506 0.16 18.59 -0.60
C PRO A 506 -1.27 18.44 -0.07
N GLY A 507 -1.40 17.94 1.17
CA GLY A 507 -2.22 18.68 2.11
C GLY A 507 -1.63 20.07 2.01
N GLN A 508 -2.33 20.94 1.28
CA GLN A 508 -1.90 22.28 0.88
C GLN A 508 -0.90 22.82 1.90
N SER A 509 0.41 22.82 1.57
CA SER A 509 1.32 23.70 2.28
C SER A 509 0.86 25.10 1.87
N GLY A 510 0.11 25.73 2.77
CA GLY A 510 -0.74 26.89 2.46
C GLY A 510 -2.23 26.73 2.77
N ALA A 511 -2.72 25.59 3.29
CA ALA A 511 -4.03 25.51 3.98
C ALA A 511 -3.93 25.90 5.44
N CYS A 512 -2.73 25.84 6.01
CA CYS A 512 -2.46 26.39 7.33
C CYS A 512 -1.08 27.05 7.38
N GLU A 513 -0.97 28.04 8.25
CA GLU A 513 0.27 28.71 8.60
C GLU A 513 0.43 28.65 10.12
N VAL A 514 1.65 28.43 10.59
CA VAL A 514 2.00 28.35 12.00
C VAL A 514 3.12 29.34 12.31
N GLY A 515 2.80 30.36 13.09
CA GLY A 515 3.80 31.23 13.72
C GLY A 515 4.28 30.62 15.03
N TYR A 516 5.60 30.50 15.23
CA TYR A 516 6.17 29.96 16.46
C TYR A 516 7.12 30.95 17.14
N THR A 517 6.74 31.41 18.33
CA THR A 517 7.57 32.24 19.20
C THR A 517 7.93 31.49 20.46
N MET A 518 9.13 31.74 20.98
CA MET A 518 9.63 31.06 22.16
C MET A 518 10.44 32.02 23.01
N SER A 519 10.24 31.94 24.32
CA SER A 519 11.03 32.61 25.34
C SER A 519 11.64 31.55 26.24
N SER A 520 12.96 31.42 26.23
CA SER A 520 13.69 30.43 27.02
C SER A 520 14.49 31.08 28.15
N TRP A 521 14.67 30.35 29.24
CA TRP A 521 15.45 30.73 30.42
C TRP A 521 16.04 29.47 31.07
N ASN A 522 17.27 29.53 31.57
CA ASN A 522 17.91 28.41 32.29
C ASN A 522 17.74 27.06 31.56
N ASP A 523 16.89 26.18 32.10
CA ASP A 523 16.52 24.85 31.65
C ASP A 523 15.04 24.75 31.23
N GLY A 524 14.37 25.87 31.00
CA GLY A 524 12.94 25.98 30.68
C GLY A 524 12.62 26.97 29.56
N PHE A 525 11.44 26.83 28.97
CA PHE A 525 10.90 27.80 28.02
C PHE A 525 9.38 27.76 27.94
N THR A 526 8.79 28.86 27.50
CA THR A 526 7.42 28.90 26.98
C THR A 526 7.43 29.11 25.47
N ALA A 527 6.51 28.45 24.79
CA ALA A 527 6.26 28.63 23.37
C ALA A 527 4.82 29.04 23.11
N SER A 528 4.64 29.97 22.18
CA SER A 528 3.33 30.36 21.65
C SER A 528 3.27 30.00 20.16
N ILE A 529 2.16 29.37 19.79
CA ILE A 529 1.89 28.86 18.44
C ILE A 529 0.63 29.54 17.93
N HIS A 530 0.79 30.31 16.85
CA HIS A 530 -0.31 30.97 16.14
C HIS A 530 -0.69 30.14 14.93
N ILE A 531 -1.88 29.52 14.94
CA ILE A 531 -2.37 28.65 13.86
C ILE A 531 -3.34 29.45 13.01
N THR A 532 -3.07 29.62 11.72
CA THR A 532 -3.98 30.28 10.76
C THR A 532 -4.48 29.26 9.75
N ASN A 533 -5.78 29.19 9.50
CA ASN A 533 -6.37 28.48 8.36
C ASN A 533 -6.21 29.33 7.11
N ARG A 534 -5.30 28.95 6.23
CA ARG A 534 -5.07 29.58 4.92
C ARG A 534 -5.84 28.89 3.78
N GLY A 535 -6.59 27.84 4.09
CA GLY A 535 -7.47 27.15 3.15
C GLY A 535 -8.73 27.94 2.80
N THR A 536 -9.50 27.44 1.84
CA THR A 536 -10.73 28.08 1.35
C THR A 536 -12.00 27.63 2.08
N THR A 537 -11.90 26.66 2.98
CA THR A 537 -13.04 26.11 3.74
C THR A 537 -12.81 26.25 5.24
N THR A 538 -13.90 26.39 5.99
CA THR A 538 -13.87 26.37 7.47
C THR A 538 -13.40 25.00 7.97
N ILE A 539 -12.48 25.01 8.93
CA ILE A 539 -12.08 23.83 9.71
C ILE A 539 -12.99 23.77 10.93
N ASP A 540 -13.61 22.62 11.18
CA ASP A 540 -14.42 22.39 12.38
C ASP A 540 -13.83 21.24 13.20
N GLY A 541 -13.12 21.61 14.26
CA GLY A 541 -12.21 20.75 15.00
C GLY A 541 -10.82 20.69 14.37
N TRP A 542 -9.78 20.92 15.17
CA TRP A 542 -8.40 20.88 14.70
C TRP A 542 -7.44 20.20 15.67
N THR A 543 -6.42 19.57 15.10
CA THR A 543 -5.31 18.93 15.80
C THR A 543 -4.02 19.34 15.13
N LEU A 544 -3.15 20.03 15.85
CA LEU A 544 -1.81 20.37 15.41
C LEU A 544 -0.83 19.29 15.88
N ALA A 545 0.04 18.79 15.00
CA ALA A 545 1.10 17.87 15.35
C ALA A 545 2.47 18.42 14.95
N PHE A 546 3.47 18.21 15.80
CA PHE A 546 4.86 18.63 15.58
C PHE A 546 5.82 17.78 16.40
N THR A 547 7.11 17.81 16.07
CA THR A 547 8.14 17.09 16.83
C THR A 547 9.02 18.07 17.59
N LEU A 548 9.07 17.94 18.91
CA LEU A 548 10.04 18.65 19.75
C LEU A 548 11.46 18.16 19.45
N PRO A 549 12.42 19.08 19.31
CA PRO A 549 13.83 18.75 19.27
C PRO A 549 14.29 17.91 20.47
N SER A 550 15.31 17.08 20.24
CA SER A 550 15.86 16.21 21.28
C SER A 550 16.31 17.01 22.50
N GLY A 551 16.06 16.46 23.68
CA GLY A 551 16.38 17.12 24.94
C GLY A 551 15.35 18.14 25.42
N GLN A 552 14.20 18.29 24.76
CA GLN A 552 13.06 19.11 25.23
C GLN A 552 11.91 18.24 25.79
N THR A 553 11.19 18.73 26.79
CA THR A 553 10.03 18.03 27.37
C THR A 553 8.91 19.00 27.79
N VAL A 554 7.71 18.85 27.25
CA VAL A 554 6.50 19.62 27.63
C VAL A 554 6.07 19.26 29.05
N THR A 555 5.81 20.29 29.86
CA THR A 555 5.39 20.20 31.27
C THR A 555 3.96 20.69 31.49
N GLY A 556 3.40 21.48 30.57
CA GLY A 556 2.01 21.93 30.60
C GLY A 556 1.67 22.80 29.39
N GLY A 557 0.39 23.05 29.14
CA GLY A 557 -0.06 23.91 28.04
C GLY A 557 -1.46 24.47 28.23
N TRP A 558 -1.81 25.43 27.37
CA TRP A 558 -3.09 26.16 27.42
C TRP A 558 -3.69 26.31 26.01
N ASN A 559 -5.01 26.59 25.97
CA ASN A 559 -5.83 26.71 24.75
C ASN A 559 -5.83 25.49 23.82
N ALA A 560 -5.21 24.38 24.22
CA ALA A 560 -5.25 23.07 23.59
C ALA A 560 -5.04 21.97 24.63
N THR A 561 -5.54 20.78 24.31
CA THR A 561 -5.18 19.55 25.02
C THR A 561 -3.97 18.94 24.33
N PHE A 562 -2.83 18.88 25.03
CA PHE A 562 -1.58 18.31 24.54
C PHE A 562 -1.47 16.82 24.87
N THR A 563 -0.94 16.04 23.93
CA THR A 563 -0.60 14.63 24.08
C THR A 563 0.83 14.40 23.61
N GLY A 564 1.56 13.56 24.35
CA GLY A 564 3.02 13.47 24.27
C GLY A 564 3.71 14.51 25.15
N SER A 565 4.90 14.18 25.64
CA SER A 565 5.74 15.08 26.44
C SER A 565 7.11 15.32 25.83
N SER A 566 7.62 14.44 24.97
CA SER A 566 8.89 14.62 24.25
C SER A 566 8.80 13.99 22.86
N GLY A 567 9.62 14.42 21.91
CA GLY A 567 9.53 13.93 20.53
C GLY A 567 8.22 14.39 19.89
N GLN A 568 7.40 13.46 19.39
CA GLN A 568 6.14 13.84 18.73
C GLN A 568 5.09 14.35 19.74
N ILE A 569 4.58 15.55 19.48
CA ILE A 569 3.54 16.23 20.25
C ILE A 569 2.31 16.41 19.36
N SER A 570 1.13 16.24 19.96
CA SER A 570 -0.15 16.57 19.33
C SER A 570 -0.98 17.46 20.24
N ALA A 571 -1.45 18.59 19.73
CA ALA A 571 -2.26 19.59 20.41
C ALA A 571 -3.63 19.69 19.74
N ARG A 572 -4.70 19.36 20.47
CA ARG A 572 -6.08 19.41 19.96
C ARG A 572 -6.85 20.59 20.51
N ASN A 573 -7.72 21.17 19.68
CA ASN A 573 -8.61 22.26 20.08
C ASN A 573 -9.41 21.94 21.35
N VAL A 574 -9.68 22.98 22.15
CA VAL A 574 -10.66 22.95 23.24
C VAL A 574 -12.03 23.40 22.71
N SER A 575 -13.07 23.36 23.55
CA SER A 575 -14.46 23.52 23.11
C SER A 575 -14.77 24.85 22.42
N TYR A 576 -14.08 25.94 22.80
CA TYR A 576 -14.39 27.29 22.30
C TYR A 576 -13.58 27.72 21.06
N ASN A 577 -12.51 27.02 20.71
CA ASN A 577 -11.62 27.41 19.62
C ASN A 577 -11.53 26.36 18.50
N GLY A 578 -12.48 25.43 18.43
CA GLY A 578 -12.46 24.35 17.44
C GLY A 578 -12.72 24.77 16.00
N THR A 579 -13.46 25.86 15.78
CA THR A 579 -13.84 26.30 14.44
C THR A 579 -12.90 27.38 13.93
N LEU A 580 -12.23 27.15 12.80
CA LEU A 580 -11.36 28.13 12.11
C LEU A 580 -11.90 28.38 10.71
N ALA A 581 -12.57 29.52 10.49
CA ALA A 581 -12.99 29.94 9.15
C ALA A 581 -11.79 30.09 8.20
N ALA A 582 -12.04 30.11 6.89
CA ALA A 582 -11.01 30.46 5.91
C ALA A 582 -10.40 31.84 6.24
N GLY A 583 -9.08 31.90 6.38
CA GLY A 583 -8.35 33.09 6.85
C GLY A 583 -8.36 33.32 8.37
N GLY A 584 -9.08 32.51 9.15
CA GLY A 584 -9.18 32.63 10.61
C GLY A 584 -8.03 31.96 11.36
N SER A 585 -7.80 32.38 12.60
CA SER A 585 -6.65 31.95 13.39
C SER A 585 -6.98 31.66 14.86
N THR A 586 -6.13 30.89 15.53
CA THR A 586 -6.17 30.64 16.99
C THR A 586 -4.77 30.54 17.56
N ASP A 587 -4.62 30.90 18.84
CA ASP A 587 -3.35 30.87 19.57
C ASP A 587 -3.37 29.83 20.67
N ILE A 588 -2.33 29.00 20.70
CA ILE A 588 -2.05 28.05 21.78
C ILE A 588 -0.64 28.25 22.33
N GLY A 589 -0.37 27.66 23.48
CA GLY A 589 0.99 27.65 24.00
C GLY A 589 1.26 26.55 25.00
N PHE A 590 2.53 26.33 25.25
CA PHE A 590 3.01 25.34 26.19
C PHE A 590 4.27 25.80 26.92
N GLN A 591 4.50 25.21 28.09
CA GLN A 591 5.74 25.30 28.85
C GLN A 591 6.49 23.98 28.75
N ALA A 592 7.81 24.05 28.59
CA ALA A 592 8.68 22.88 28.48
C ALA A 592 10.03 23.11 29.18
N THR A 593 10.72 22.01 29.50
CA THR A 593 12.12 22.00 29.95
C THR A 593 13.05 21.62 28.80
N HIS A 594 14.34 21.94 28.91
CA HIS A 594 15.35 21.54 27.94
C HIS A 594 16.73 21.25 28.55
N THR A 595 17.50 20.35 27.93
CA THR A 595 18.89 20.03 28.32
C THR A 595 19.94 20.86 27.58
N GLY A 596 19.60 22.10 27.21
CA GLY A 596 20.46 23.04 26.46
C GLY A 596 20.11 23.17 24.96
N ASN A 597 19.14 22.38 24.47
CA ASN A 597 18.64 22.50 23.11
C ASN A 597 17.40 23.41 23.07
N THR A 598 17.55 24.62 22.52
CA THR A 598 16.47 25.59 22.31
C THR A 598 16.07 25.71 20.84
N ALA A 599 16.27 24.66 20.02
CA ALA A 599 15.76 24.66 18.66
C ALA A 599 14.22 24.67 18.64
N LYS A 600 13.64 25.22 17.58
CA LYS A 600 12.19 25.16 17.32
C LYS A 600 11.84 23.86 16.60
N PRO A 601 10.59 23.36 16.69
CA PRO A 601 10.12 22.28 15.80
C PRO A 601 10.32 22.65 14.32
N GLY A 602 10.80 21.70 13.52
CA GLY A 602 11.11 21.93 12.11
C GLY A 602 9.90 21.87 11.16
N SER A 603 8.77 21.32 11.63
CA SER A 603 7.54 21.19 10.84
C SER A 603 6.31 21.04 11.73
N PHE A 604 5.17 21.43 11.19
CA PHE A 604 3.86 21.33 11.82
C PHE A 604 2.84 20.77 10.82
N THR A 605 1.88 20.00 11.31
CA THR A 605 0.70 19.61 10.52
C THR A 605 -0.59 19.94 11.27
N LEU A 606 -1.59 20.49 10.60
CA LEU A 606 -2.94 20.74 11.12
C LEU A 606 -3.90 19.73 10.48
N ASN A 607 -4.52 18.86 11.27
CA ASN A 607 -5.37 17.77 10.79
C ASN A 607 -4.69 16.90 9.72
N GLY A 608 -3.37 16.68 9.86
CA GLY A 608 -2.57 15.93 8.90
C GLY A 608 -2.10 16.72 7.68
N VAL A 609 -2.50 17.99 7.54
CA VAL A 609 -2.07 18.89 6.46
C VAL A 609 -0.86 19.70 6.90
N SER A 610 0.20 19.73 6.09
CA SER A 610 1.43 20.49 6.42
C SER A 610 1.17 22.00 6.48
N CYS A 611 1.67 22.67 7.51
CA CYS A 611 1.57 24.12 7.64
C CYS A 611 2.85 24.83 7.19
N ALA A 612 2.70 26.00 6.58
CA ALA A 612 3.81 26.93 6.41
C ALA A 612 4.26 27.43 7.79
N VAL A 613 5.57 27.62 8.01
CA VAL A 613 6.10 28.18 9.26
C VAL A 613 6.50 29.63 9.01
N SER A 614 6.01 30.55 9.85
CA SER A 614 6.31 31.99 9.77
C SER A 614 7.08 32.55 10.97
#